data_AF-D3YY83-F1
#
_entry.id   AF-D3YY83-F1
#
_cell.length_a   1.000
_cell.length_b   1.000
_cell.length_c   1.000
_cell.angle_alpha   90.00
_cell.angle_beta   90.00
_cell.angle_gamma   90.00
#
_symmetry.space_group_name_H-M   'P 1'
#
loop_
_entity.id
_entity.type
_entity.pdbx_description
1 polymer ?
#
loop_
_entity_poly.entity_id
_entity_poly.type
_entity_poly.pdbx_seq_one_letter_code
_entity_poly.pdbx_strand_id
1 'polypeptide(L)'
;MLPFLLATLGTAALNSSNPKDYCYSARIRSTVLQGLPFGGVPTVLALDFMCFLALLFLFSILRKVAWDYGRLALVTDADRLRRQERERVEQEYVASAMHGDSHDRYERLTSVSSSVDFDQRDNGFCSWLTAIFRIKDDEIRDKCGGDAVHYLSFQRHIIGLLVVVGVLSVGIVLPVNFSGDLLENNAYSFGRTTIANLKSGNNLLWLHTSFAFLYLLLTVYSMRRHTSKMRYKEDDLVKRTLFINGISKYAESEKIKKHFEEAY
;
A
#
# COMPACT_ATOMS: atom_id res chain seq x y z
N MET A 1 -20.05 17.70 -74.34
CA MET A 1 -19.43 17.03 -75.50
C MET A 1 -18.48 15.96 -74.98
N LEU A 2 -18.86 14.70 -75.14
CA LEU A 2 -18.03 13.49 -75.06
C LEU A 2 -16.78 13.60 -76.00
N PRO A 3 -15.75 12.71 -75.99
CA PRO A 3 -15.79 11.33 -75.46
C PRO A 3 -14.45 10.70 -74.95
N PHE A 4 -14.58 9.42 -74.57
CA PHE A 4 -13.62 8.29 -74.68
C PHE A 4 -12.66 7.96 -73.54
N LEU A 5 -13.21 7.20 -72.57
CA LEU A 5 -12.57 6.02 -72.00
C LEU A 5 -12.39 4.92 -73.07
N LEU A 6 -11.17 4.37 -73.22
CA LEU A 6 -10.90 2.92 -73.18
C LEU A 6 -9.39 2.60 -73.22
N ALA A 7 -8.98 1.73 -72.28
CA ALA A 7 -7.98 0.67 -72.38
C ALA A 7 -6.49 0.98 -72.69
N THR A 8 -5.62 0.75 -71.69
CA THR A 8 -4.46 -0.13 -71.86
C THR A 8 -4.24 -0.97 -70.60
N LEU A 9 -3.84 -2.23 -70.83
CA LEU A 9 -3.77 -3.37 -69.93
C LEU A 9 -2.79 -3.20 -68.76
N GLY A 10 -3.16 -3.76 -67.61
CA GLY A 10 -2.26 -4.05 -66.49
C GLY A 10 -2.88 -5.09 -65.57
N THR A 11 -2.91 -6.35 -66.01
CA THR A 11 -3.22 -7.51 -65.18
C THR A 11 -2.23 -7.61 -64.02
N ALA A 12 -2.64 -7.21 -62.82
CA ALA A 12 -1.96 -7.54 -61.57
C ALA A 12 -2.90 -8.38 -60.71
N ALA A 13 -2.45 -9.61 -60.47
CA ALA A 13 -3.14 -10.69 -59.80
C ALA A 13 -3.86 -10.28 -58.51
N LEU A 14 -5.11 -10.77 -58.37
CA LEU A 14 -5.74 -11.04 -57.09
C LEU A 14 -4.87 -12.03 -56.32
N ASN A 15 -3.98 -11.53 -55.48
CA ASN A 15 -3.25 -12.38 -54.56
C ASN A 15 -4.08 -12.51 -53.28
N SER A 16 -4.56 -13.72 -53.05
CA SER A 16 -5.23 -14.17 -51.84
C SER A 16 -4.31 -13.92 -50.63
N SER A 17 -4.52 -12.81 -49.92
CA SER A 17 -3.91 -12.60 -48.60
C SER A 17 -4.83 -13.19 -47.54
N ASN A 18 -4.25 -14.09 -46.74
CA ASN A 18 -4.90 -14.77 -45.63
C ASN A 18 -5.58 -13.76 -44.67
N PRO A 19 -6.83 -13.99 -44.24
CA PRO A 19 -7.51 -13.13 -43.27
C PRO A 19 -6.94 -13.22 -41.84
N LYS A 20 -5.83 -13.94 -41.63
CA LYS A 20 -5.21 -14.16 -40.30
C LYS A 20 -4.36 -12.99 -39.81
N ASP A 21 -3.88 -12.13 -40.71
CA ASP A 21 -2.94 -11.05 -40.35
C ASP A 21 -3.65 -9.82 -39.74
N TYR A 22 -4.97 -9.74 -39.86
CA TYR A 22 -5.76 -8.62 -39.36
C TYR A 22 -6.22 -8.76 -37.90
N CYS A 23 -6.09 -9.95 -37.29
CA CYS A 23 -6.59 -10.18 -35.92
C CYS A 23 -5.54 -9.87 -34.83
N TYR A 24 -4.25 -9.86 -35.17
CA TYR A 24 -3.14 -9.59 -34.24
C TYR A 24 -2.52 -8.20 -34.36
N SER A 25 -2.96 -7.38 -35.33
CA SER A 25 -2.63 -5.95 -35.36
C SER A 25 -3.46 -5.19 -34.31
N ALA A 26 -3.24 -5.50 -33.03
CA ALA A 26 -3.63 -4.65 -31.94
C ALA A 26 -2.88 -3.33 -32.11
N ARG A 27 -3.58 -2.34 -32.68
CA ARG A 27 -3.28 -0.92 -32.76
C ARG A 27 -2.26 -0.49 -31.69
N ILE A 28 -0.98 -0.49 -32.05
CA ILE A 28 0.11 -0.06 -31.20
C ILE A 28 -0.05 1.46 -31.02
N ARG A 29 -0.74 1.86 -29.95
CA ARG A 29 -0.77 3.25 -29.51
C ARG A 29 0.57 3.57 -28.86
N SER A 30 1.13 4.69 -29.29
CA SER A 30 2.31 5.41 -28.78
C SER A 30 2.67 5.09 -27.32
N THR A 31 3.67 4.23 -27.15
CA THR A 31 4.51 4.18 -25.94
C THR A 31 5.94 4.47 -26.39
N VAL A 32 6.68 5.25 -25.61
CA VAL A 32 7.98 5.88 -25.94
C VAL A 32 9.12 4.86 -26.20
N LEU A 33 8.83 3.56 -26.15
CA LEU A 33 9.80 2.46 -26.19
C LEU A 33 9.47 1.43 -27.29
N GLN A 34 9.09 1.88 -28.48
CA GLN A 34 8.89 0.98 -29.63
C GLN A 34 10.23 0.39 -30.11
N GLY A 35 10.28 -0.93 -30.28
CA GLY A 35 11.42 -1.67 -30.85
C GLY A 35 12.23 -2.54 -29.88
N LEU A 36 11.91 -2.50 -28.58
CA LEU A 36 12.60 -3.33 -27.59
C LEU A 36 12.00 -4.74 -27.50
N PRO A 37 12.84 -5.78 -27.32
CA PRO A 37 12.37 -7.15 -27.09
C PRO A 37 11.44 -7.20 -25.87
N PHE A 38 10.49 -8.13 -25.84
CA PHE A 38 9.48 -8.26 -24.77
C PHE A 38 8.57 -7.02 -24.55
N GLY A 39 8.34 -6.21 -25.59
CA GLY A 39 7.42 -5.07 -25.50
C GLY A 39 7.86 -3.97 -24.52
N GLY A 40 9.15 -3.95 -24.16
CA GLY A 40 9.73 -3.00 -23.21
C GLY A 40 9.44 -3.30 -21.74
N VAL A 41 8.76 -4.40 -21.39
CA VAL A 41 8.41 -4.74 -19.99
C VAL A 41 9.64 -4.78 -19.07
N PRO A 42 10.75 -5.48 -19.42
CA PRO A 42 11.94 -5.49 -18.57
C PRO A 42 12.59 -4.10 -18.43
N THR A 43 12.55 -3.30 -19.50
CA THR A 43 13.11 -1.94 -19.52
C THR A 43 12.31 -1.00 -18.63
N VAL A 44 10.98 -1.03 -18.72
CA VAL A 44 10.10 -0.23 -17.86
C VAL A 44 10.25 -0.64 -16.40
N LEU A 45 10.24 -1.94 -16.11
CA LEU A 45 10.45 -2.45 -14.75
C LEU A 45 11.80 -1.99 -14.16
N ALA A 46 12.87 -2.02 -14.97
CA ALA A 46 14.17 -1.53 -14.55
C ALA A 46 14.16 -0.02 -14.28
N LEU A 47 13.52 0.78 -15.14
CA LEU A 47 13.38 2.22 -14.93
C LEU A 47 12.58 2.55 -13.66
N ASP A 48 11.45 1.88 -13.45
CA ASP A 48 10.63 2.05 -12.24
C ASP A 48 11.41 1.66 -10.98
N PHE A 49 12.16 0.56 -11.03
CA PHE A 49 13.01 0.13 -9.92
C PHE A 49 14.13 1.14 -9.63
N MET A 50 14.79 1.67 -10.66
CA MET A 50 15.83 2.70 -10.51
C MET A 50 15.26 4.00 -9.94
N CYS A 51 14.08 4.42 -10.43
CA CYS A 51 13.35 5.57 -9.89
C CYS A 51 12.98 5.36 -8.41
N PHE A 52 12.43 4.19 -8.08
CA PHE A 52 12.10 3.82 -6.71
C PHE A 52 13.32 3.84 -5.79
N LEU A 53 14.47 3.31 -6.22
CA LEU A 53 15.72 3.38 -5.45
C LEU A 53 16.19 4.82 -5.23
N ALA A 54 16.10 5.67 -6.25
CA ALA A 54 16.45 7.08 -6.14
C ALA A 54 15.53 7.81 -5.13
N LEU A 55 14.22 7.53 -5.18
CA LEU A 55 13.25 8.05 -4.21
C LEU A 55 13.51 7.53 -2.79
N LEU A 56 13.84 6.25 -2.62
CA LEU A 56 14.21 5.70 -1.32
C LEU A 56 15.49 6.34 -0.76
N PHE A 57 16.48 6.59 -1.63
CA PHE A 57 17.71 7.26 -1.25
C PHE A 57 17.44 8.70 -0.81
N LEU A 58 16.68 9.46 -1.62
CA LEU A 58 16.26 10.82 -1.28
C LEU A 58 15.46 10.85 0.02
N PHE A 59 14.49 9.94 0.19
CA PHE A 59 13.72 9.80 1.42
C PHE A 59 14.61 9.49 2.62
N SER A 60 15.62 8.63 2.46
CA SER A 60 16.54 8.28 3.55
C SER A 60 17.39 9.49 3.99
N ILE A 61 17.83 10.33 3.04
CA ILE A 61 18.50 11.60 3.34
C ILE A 61 17.53 12.56 4.04
N LEU A 62 16.35 12.79 3.47
CA LEU A 62 15.35 13.68 4.03
C LEU A 62 14.90 13.24 5.43
N ARG A 63 14.75 11.94 5.67
CA ARG A 63 14.38 11.40 7.00
C ARG A 63 15.48 11.67 8.03
N LYS A 64 16.75 11.53 7.65
CA LYS A 64 17.88 11.83 8.54
C LYS A 64 17.92 13.33 8.87
N VAL A 65 17.77 14.17 7.86
CA VAL A 65 17.76 15.63 7.99
C VAL A 65 16.54 16.12 8.80
N ALA A 66 15.34 15.59 8.54
CA ALA A 66 14.12 15.94 9.25
C ALA A 66 14.14 15.49 10.72
N TRP A 67 14.80 14.37 11.03
CA TRP A 67 15.03 13.95 12.40
C TRP A 67 15.93 14.92 13.16
N ASP A 68 16.97 15.44 12.50
CA ASP A 68 17.85 16.46 13.08
C ASP A 68 17.07 17.76 13.36
N TYR A 69 16.21 18.21 12.43
CA TYR A 69 15.34 19.37 12.64
C TYR A 69 14.24 19.14 13.70
N GLY A 70 13.63 17.96 13.73
CA GLY A 70 12.59 17.60 14.71
C GLY A 70 13.13 17.49 16.13
N ARG A 71 14.33 16.91 16.29
CA ARG A 71 15.04 16.88 17.58
C ARG A 71 15.39 18.29 18.04
N LEU A 72 15.89 19.15 17.15
CA LEU A 72 16.16 20.54 17.49
C LEU A 72 14.89 21.29 17.94
N ALA A 73 13.76 21.07 17.28
CA ALA A 73 12.49 21.70 17.65
C ALA A 73 12.02 21.26 19.04
N LEU A 74 12.06 19.95 19.34
CA LEU A 74 11.66 19.41 20.64
C LEU A 74 12.62 19.78 21.78
N VAL A 75 13.94 19.80 21.52
CA VAL A 75 14.93 20.25 22.51
C VAL A 75 14.75 21.72 22.82
N THR A 76 14.47 22.55 21.82
CA THR A 76 14.22 23.98 22.01
C THR A 76 12.96 24.23 22.84
N ASP A 77 11.90 23.45 22.63
CA ASP A 77 10.65 23.56 23.40
C ASP A 77 10.82 23.06 24.85
N ALA A 78 11.52 21.94 25.03
CA ALA A 78 11.86 21.42 26.36
C ALA A 78 12.77 22.37 27.15
N ASP A 79 13.76 22.98 26.49
CA ASP A 79 14.63 23.99 27.11
C ASP A 79 13.86 25.28 27.46
N ARG A 80 12.89 25.68 26.63
CA ARG A 80 11.99 26.80 26.95
C ARG A 80 11.15 26.52 28.18
N LEU A 81 10.53 25.34 28.26
CA LEU A 81 9.73 24.94 29.42
C LEU A 81 10.57 24.88 30.69
N ARG A 82 11.78 24.31 30.63
CA ARG A 82 12.71 24.29 31.78
C ARG A 82 13.13 25.69 32.24
N ARG A 83 13.37 26.62 31.30
CA ARG A 83 13.67 28.01 31.67
C ARG A 83 12.48 28.67 32.37
N GLN A 84 11.27 28.49 31.83
CA GLN A 84 10.05 29.04 32.44
C GLN A 84 9.77 28.43 33.82
N GLU A 85 10.01 27.14 34.00
CA GLU A 85 9.87 26.46 35.29
C GLU A 85 10.92 26.93 36.30
N ARG A 86 12.18 27.10 35.87
CA ARG A 86 13.26 27.66 36.71
C ARG A 86 12.95 29.10 37.14
N GLU A 87 12.45 29.93 36.24
CA GLU A 87 12.02 31.31 36.56
C GLU A 87 10.87 31.32 37.56
N ARG A 88 9.88 30.42 37.41
CA ARG A 88 8.78 30.27 38.40
C ARG A 88 9.30 29.83 39.76
N VAL A 89 10.19 28.84 39.82
CA VAL A 89 10.78 28.35 41.07
C VAL A 89 11.62 29.44 41.73
N GLU A 90 12.40 30.20 40.97
CA GLU A 90 13.15 31.36 41.51
C GLU A 90 12.21 32.43 42.06
N GLN A 91 11.11 32.74 41.36
CA GLN A 91 10.07 33.66 41.86
C GLN A 91 9.41 33.16 43.15
N GLU A 92 9.07 31.88 43.20
CA GLU A 92 8.47 31.23 44.37
C GLU A 92 9.45 31.15 45.55
N TYR A 93 10.74 30.91 45.29
CA TYR A 93 11.79 30.92 46.30
C TYR A 93 12.04 32.33 46.85
N VAL A 94 12.03 33.37 46.00
CA VAL A 94 12.14 34.77 46.42
C VAL A 94 10.90 35.20 47.22
N ALA A 95 9.71 34.73 46.83
CA ALA A 95 8.46 34.97 47.59
C ALA A 95 8.43 34.20 48.92
N SER A 96 8.93 32.97 48.96
CA SER A 96 9.00 32.14 50.18
C SER A 96 10.14 32.55 51.10
N ALA A 97 11.22 33.14 50.59
CA ALA A 97 12.26 33.76 51.42
C ALA A 97 11.71 34.97 52.22
N MET A 98 10.53 35.50 51.86
CA MET A 98 9.80 36.51 52.65
C MET A 98 8.85 35.88 53.70
N HIS A 99 8.56 34.57 53.60
CA HIS A 99 7.75 33.81 54.55
C HIS A 99 8.41 32.47 54.86
N GLY A 100 9.26 32.49 55.88
CA GLY A 100 10.04 31.33 56.29
C GLY A 100 9.21 30.12 56.70
N ASP A 101 9.84 28.98 56.41
CA ASP A 101 9.66 27.63 56.97
C ASP A 101 8.80 26.64 56.15
N SER A 102 9.49 25.64 55.56
CA SER A 102 9.09 24.22 55.38
C SER A 102 9.79 23.60 54.17
N HIS A 103 10.84 22.81 54.44
CA HIS A 103 11.54 21.99 53.46
C HIS A 103 10.97 20.57 53.53
N ASP A 104 10.46 20.03 52.41
CA ASP A 104 10.54 18.61 52.00
C ASP A 104 9.42 18.22 51.03
N ARG A 105 9.72 18.27 49.72
CA ARG A 105 9.16 17.35 48.72
C ARG A 105 9.86 17.57 47.38
N TYR A 106 10.90 16.78 47.14
CA TYR A 106 11.47 16.67 45.79
C TYR A 106 11.97 15.24 45.55
N GLU A 107 11.05 14.29 45.47
CA GLU A 107 11.34 13.02 44.80
C GLU A 107 10.86 13.06 43.35
N ARG A 108 11.84 13.49 42.56
CA ARG A 108 12.04 13.44 41.12
C ARG A 108 11.34 12.28 40.40
N LEU A 109 10.42 12.67 39.51
CA LEU A 109 9.84 11.88 38.42
C LEU A 109 10.91 11.11 37.64
N THR A 110 11.06 9.82 37.89
CA THR A 110 11.83 8.89 37.06
C THR A 110 10.91 8.20 36.06
N SER A 111 10.64 8.84 34.93
CA SER A 111 10.04 8.17 33.77
C SER A 111 10.46 8.83 32.45
N VAL A 112 11.76 8.82 32.17
CA VAL A 112 12.34 9.22 30.86
C VAL A 112 13.14 8.05 30.25
N SER A 113 13.03 6.84 30.80
CA SER A 113 13.85 5.70 30.39
C SER A 113 13.33 4.94 29.16
N SER A 114 12.16 5.26 28.61
CA SER A 114 11.56 4.48 27.51
C SER A 114 11.86 5.01 26.10
N SER A 115 12.47 6.18 25.94
CA SER A 115 12.81 6.73 24.62
C SER A 115 14.19 6.31 24.09
N VAL A 116 15.07 5.82 24.95
CA VAL A 116 16.50 5.57 24.63
C VAL A 116 16.70 4.28 23.81
N ASP A 117 15.78 3.31 23.89
CA ASP A 117 15.92 2.03 23.17
C ASP A 117 15.61 2.11 21.66
N PHE A 118 15.01 3.21 21.19
CA PHE A 118 14.82 3.46 19.75
C PHE A 118 16.00 4.23 19.13
N ASP A 119 16.72 5.03 19.91
CA ASP A 119 17.76 5.95 19.43
C ASP A 119 19.01 5.23 18.88
N GLN A 120 19.34 4.03 19.37
CA GLN A 120 20.53 3.29 18.92
C GLN A 120 20.30 2.40 17.69
N ARG A 121 19.06 2.33 17.18
CA ARG A 121 18.66 1.40 16.12
C ARG A 121 18.79 1.95 14.70
N ASP A 122 18.98 3.26 14.55
CA ASP A 122 18.79 3.98 13.28
C ASP A 122 20.10 4.48 12.62
N ASN A 123 21.25 3.90 12.96
CA ASN A 123 22.54 4.33 12.39
C ASN A 123 22.79 3.90 10.93
N GLY A 124 21.95 3.05 10.34
CA GLY A 124 22.09 2.58 8.95
C GLY A 124 21.09 3.21 7.98
N PHE A 125 21.51 3.58 6.77
CA PHE A 125 20.66 4.16 5.72
C PHE A 125 19.39 3.33 5.38
N CYS A 126 19.42 2.01 5.61
CA CYS A 126 18.28 1.11 5.40
C CYS A 126 17.75 0.45 6.69
N SER A 127 18.27 0.81 7.88
CA SER A 127 17.86 0.19 9.14
C SER A 127 16.36 0.37 9.41
N TRP A 128 15.83 1.53 9.04
CA TRP A 128 14.41 1.87 9.13
C TRP A 128 13.50 0.91 8.36
N LEU A 129 13.94 0.44 7.18
CA LEU A 129 13.18 -0.50 6.35
C LEU A 129 13.07 -1.85 7.05
N THR A 130 14.17 -2.33 7.64
CA THR A 130 14.15 -3.58 8.42
C THR A 130 13.32 -3.44 9.70
N ALA A 131 13.27 -2.25 10.30
CA ALA A 131 12.44 -1.97 11.46
C ALA A 131 10.94 -2.10 11.15
N ILE A 132 10.49 -1.68 9.96
CA ILE A 132 9.09 -1.83 9.52
C ILE A 132 8.66 -3.30 9.51
N PHE A 133 9.51 -4.20 9.01
CA PHE A 133 9.21 -5.62 9.00
C PHE A 133 9.32 -6.29 10.38
N ARG A 134 10.04 -5.67 11.31
CA ARG A 134 10.33 -6.22 12.65
C ARG A 134 9.31 -5.82 13.71
N ILE A 135 8.56 -4.74 13.48
CA ILE A 135 7.51 -4.27 14.38
C ILE A 135 6.42 -5.35 14.51
N LYS A 136 6.00 -5.62 15.76
CA LYS A 136 4.95 -6.59 16.09
C LYS A 136 3.58 -5.93 16.07
N ASP A 137 2.55 -6.70 15.74
CA ASP A 137 1.15 -6.24 15.70
C ASP A 137 0.68 -5.64 17.04
N ASP A 138 1.22 -6.12 18.17
CA ASP A 138 0.92 -5.57 19.51
C ASP A 138 1.46 -4.14 19.70
N GLU A 139 2.65 -3.84 19.17
CA GLU A 139 3.24 -2.49 19.22
C GLU A 139 2.47 -1.51 18.32
N ILE A 140 1.99 -1.99 17.17
CA ILE A 140 1.13 -1.21 16.27
C ILE A 140 -0.22 -0.93 16.93
N ARG A 141 -0.80 -1.91 17.63
CA ARG A 141 -2.07 -1.73 18.35
C ARG A 141 -1.97 -0.64 19.41
N ASP A 142 -0.87 -0.64 20.17
CA ASP A 142 -0.64 0.31 21.25
C ASP A 142 -0.40 1.74 20.73
N LYS A 143 0.34 1.88 19.62
CA LYS A 143 0.70 3.20 19.06
C LYS A 143 -0.31 3.78 18.06
N CYS A 144 -0.92 2.92 17.25
CA CYS A 144 -1.74 3.31 16.09
C CYS A 144 -3.21 2.85 16.20
N GLY A 145 -3.58 2.12 17.25
CA GLY A 145 -4.94 1.66 17.49
C GLY A 145 -5.32 0.38 16.73
N GLY A 146 -6.55 -0.09 16.98
CA GLY A 146 -7.06 -1.33 16.40
C GLY A 146 -7.23 -1.30 14.88
N ASP A 147 -7.63 -0.15 14.32
CA ASP A 147 -7.90 -0.03 12.88
C ASP A 147 -6.64 -0.16 12.02
N ALA A 148 -5.52 0.38 12.48
CA ALA A 148 -4.23 0.27 11.78
C ALA A 148 -3.75 -1.19 11.69
N VAL A 149 -3.96 -1.97 12.76
CA VAL A 149 -3.62 -3.40 12.79
C VAL A 149 -4.48 -4.18 11.79
N HIS A 150 -5.78 -3.85 11.68
CA HIS A 150 -6.65 -4.49 10.70
C HIS A 150 -6.18 -4.25 9.27
N TYR A 151 -5.88 -2.99 8.92
CA TYR A 151 -5.38 -2.63 7.60
C TYR A 151 -4.07 -3.36 7.24
N LEU A 152 -3.07 -3.32 8.14
CA LEU A 152 -1.77 -3.94 7.88
C LEU A 152 -1.84 -5.47 7.85
N SER A 153 -2.70 -6.06 8.68
CA SER A 153 -2.99 -7.48 8.65
C SER A 153 -3.59 -7.89 7.31
N PHE A 154 -4.59 -7.16 6.79
CA PHE A 154 -5.19 -7.41 5.48
C PHE A 154 -4.14 -7.38 4.35
N GLN A 155 -3.30 -6.35 4.35
CA GLN A 155 -2.27 -6.20 3.33
C GLN A 155 -1.24 -7.35 3.35
N ARG A 156 -0.83 -7.80 4.56
CA ARG A 156 0.06 -8.96 4.70
C ARG A 156 -0.56 -10.24 4.13
N HIS A 157 -1.87 -10.45 4.32
CA HIS A 157 -2.58 -11.62 3.78
C HIS A 157 -2.69 -11.56 2.25
N ILE A 158 -2.93 -10.38 1.66
CA ILE A 158 -2.92 -10.19 0.20
C ILE A 158 -1.54 -10.51 -0.38
N ILE A 159 -0.47 -9.97 0.23
CA ILE A 159 0.91 -10.23 -0.21
C ILE A 159 1.19 -11.74 -0.16
N GLY A 160 0.80 -12.43 0.93
CA GLY A 160 0.93 -13.87 1.04
C GLY A 160 0.17 -14.64 -0.06
N LEU A 161 -1.07 -14.25 -0.35
CA LEU A 161 -1.86 -14.84 -1.45
C LEU A 161 -1.19 -14.64 -2.81
N LEU A 162 -0.70 -13.42 -3.08
CA LEU A 162 -0.02 -13.08 -4.32
C LEU A 162 1.26 -13.90 -4.49
N VAL A 163 2.03 -14.12 -3.42
CA VAL A 163 3.22 -14.97 -3.45
C VAL A 163 2.85 -16.43 -3.80
N VAL A 164 1.82 -16.99 -3.17
CA VAL A 164 1.38 -18.37 -3.46
C VAL A 164 0.92 -18.53 -4.92
N VAL A 165 0.05 -17.63 -5.39
CA VAL A 165 -0.41 -17.64 -6.78
C VAL A 165 0.74 -17.40 -7.75
N GLY A 166 1.69 -16.53 -7.39
CA GLY A 166 2.89 -16.23 -8.17
C GLY A 166 3.79 -17.46 -8.32
N VAL A 167 4.08 -18.18 -7.24
CA VAL A 167 4.88 -19.42 -7.27
C VAL A 167 4.20 -20.50 -8.11
N LEU A 168 2.89 -20.70 -7.96
CA LEU A 168 2.13 -21.65 -8.79
C LEU A 168 2.14 -21.26 -10.28
N SER A 169 2.02 -19.96 -10.57
CA SER A 169 2.02 -19.44 -11.93
C SER A 169 3.39 -19.58 -12.59
N VAL A 170 4.47 -19.22 -11.90
CA VAL A 170 5.85 -19.36 -12.41
C VAL A 170 6.26 -20.84 -12.49
N GLY A 171 5.85 -21.66 -11.53
CA GLY A 171 6.25 -23.07 -11.45
C GLY A 171 5.52 -23.99 -12.41
N ILE A 172 4.26 -23.68 -12.76
CA ILE A 172 3.42 -24.59 -13.55
C ILE A 172 2.89 -23.90 -14.81
N VAL A 173 2.23 -22.75 -14.66
CA VAL A 173 1.56 -22.06 -15.78
C VAL A 173 2.58 -21.55 -16.81
N LEU A 174 3.71 -21.01 -16.36
CA LEU A 174 4.74 -20.46 -17.23
C LEU A 174 5.44 -21.55 -18.08
N PRO A 175 5.92 -22.69 -17.53
CA PRO A 175 6.42 -23.80 -18.33
C PRO A 175 5.38 -24.34 -19.33
N VAL A 176 4.12 -24.44 -18.91
CA VAL A 176 3.02 -24.88 -19.80
C VAL A 176 2.84 -23.92 -20.97
N ASN A 177 2.87 -22.62 -20.73
CA ASN A 177 2.79 -21.62 -21.80
C ASN A 177 3.98 -21.72 -22.77
N PHE A 178 5.19 -21.94 -22.27
CA PHE A 178 6.38 -22.13 -23.11
C PHE A 178 6.37 -23.43 -23.92
N SER A 179 5.64 -24.47 -23.48
CA SER A 179 5.48 -25.72 -24.23
C SER A 179 4.66 -25.56 -25.51
N GLY A 180 3.96 -24.44 -25.69
CA GLY A 180 3.24 -24.14 -26.92
C GLY A 180 4.15 -23.81 -28.11
N ASP A 181 3.69 -24.11 -29.32
CA ASP A 181 4.43 -23.91 -30.58
C ASP A 181 3.69 -22.99 -31.58
N LEU A 182 2.64 -22.28 -31.15
CA LEU A 182 1.83 -21.44 -32.05
C LEU A 182 2.57 -20.19 -32.55
N LEU A 183 3.39 -19.58 -31.70
CA LEU A 183 4.08 -18.34 -32.03
C LEU A 183 5.46 -18.63 -32.65
N GLU A 184 5.89 -17.74 -33.55
CA GLU A 184 7.17 -17.83 -34.24
C GLU A 184 8.35 -18.02 -33.25
N ASN A 185 9.38 -18.77 -33.65
CA ASN A 185 10.53 -19.17 -32.82
C ASN A 185 11.50 -18.02 -32.47
N ASN A 186 10.99 -16.81 -32.32
CA ASN A 186 11.72 -15.67 -31.78
C ASN A 186 11.69 -15.75 -30.25
N ALA A 187 12.84 -16.03 -29.63
CA ALA A 187 12.99 -16.16 -28.17
C ALA A 187 12.59 -14.89 -27.39
N TYR A 188 12.52 -13.74 -28.07
CA TYR A 188 12.21 -12.43 -27.49
C TYR A 188 10.73 -12.05 -27.52
N SER A 189 9.84 -12.95 -27.93
CA SER A 189 8.40 -12.68 -28.04
C SER A 189 7.68 -12.97 -26.71
N PHE A 190 7.16 -11.91 -26.07
CA PHE A 190 6.43 -12.01 -24.80
C PHE A 190 5.20 -12.92 -24.89
N GLY A 191 4.56 -12.99 -26.05
CA GLY A 191 3.39 -13.85 -26.30
C GLY A 191 3.61 -15.32 -25.95
N ARG A 192 4.87 -15.81 -26.03
CA ARG A 192 5.23 -17.20 -25.67
C ARG A 192 5.01 -17.54 -24.20
N THR A 193 5.03 -16.54 -23.33
CA THR A 193 4.79 -16.70 -21.88
C THR A 193 3.31 -16.76 -21.52
N THR A 194 2.42 -16.64 -22.51
CA THR A 194 0.97 -16.53 -22.31
C THR A 194 0.21 -17.66 -23.01
N ILE A 195 -1.09 -17.78 -22.68
CA ILE A 195 -2.02 -18.75 -23.28
C ILE A 195 -2.09 -18.65 -24.82
N ALA A 196 -1.72 -17.50 -25.41
CA ALA A 196 -1.70 -17.29 -26.85
C ALA A 196 -0.71 -18.20 -27.60
N ASN A 197 0.25 -18.81 -26.89
CA ASN A 197 1.20 -19.76 -27.48
C ASN A 197 0.65 -21.19 -27.61
N LEU A 198 -0.52 -21.49 -27.04
CA LEU A 198 -1.11 -22.84 -27.01
C LEU A 198 -2.14 -23.09 -28.11
N LYS A 199 -1.96 -24.17 -28.90
CA LYS A 199 -2.90 -24.61 -29.94
C LYS A 199 -4.29 -24.93 -29.39
N SER A 200 -5.34 -24.41 -30.04
CA SER A 200 -6.73 -24.76 -29.77
C SER A 200 -6.95 -26.26 -30.00
N GLY A 201 -7.42 -26.98 -28.97
CA GLY A 201 -7.66 -28.43 -29.01
C GLY A 201 -6.71 -29.28 -28.16
N ASN A 202 -5.72 -28.66 -27.50
CA ASN A 202 -4.84 -29.37 -26.58
C ASN A 202 -5.41 -29.43 -25.15
N ASN A 203 -5.20 -30.54 -24.44
CA ASN A 203 -5.59 -30.73 -23.04
C ASN A 203 -4.94 -29.71 -22.08
N LEU A 204 -3.87 -29.05 -22.52
CA LEU A 204 -3.22 -27.96 -21.78
C LEU A 204 -4.14 -26.76 -21.52
N LEU A 205 -5.14 -26.51 -22.37
CA LEU A 205 -6.10 -25.43 -22.13
C LEU A 205 -7.00 -25.72 -20.91
N TRP A 206 -7.37 -26.98 -20.71
CA TRP A 206 -8.14 -27.42 -19.54
C TRP A 206 -7.35 -27.26 -18.24
N LEU A 207 -6.03 -27.36 -18.29
CA LEU A 207 -5.17 -27.06 -17.14
C LEU A 207 -5.35 -25.61 -16.69
N HIS A 208 -5.35 -24.64 -17.61
CA HIS A 208 -5.60 -23.23 -17.26
C HIS A 208 -6.98 -23.03 -16.62
N THR A 209 -8.02 -23.67 -17.16
CA THR A 209 -9.35 -23.64 -16.57
C THR A 209 -9.35 -24.20 -15.14
N SER A 210 -8.68 -25.35 -14.93
CA SER A 210 -8.53 -25.93 -13.60
C SER A 210 -7.79 -25.01 -12.63
N PHE A 211 -6.69 -24.38 -13.07
CA PHE A 211 -5.93 -23.43 -12.25
C PHE A 211 -6.72 -22.15 -11.96
N ALA A 212 -7.55 -21.67 -12.89
CA ALA A 212 -8.42 -20.52 -12.65
C ALA A 212 -9.42 -20.82 -11.52
N PHE A 213 -10.04 -22.01 -11.52
CA PHE A 213 -10.89 -22.44 -10.40
C PHE A 213 -10.11 -22.59 -9.10
N LEU A 214 -8.91 -23.17 -9.14
CA LEU A 214 -8.03 -23.29 -7.97
C LEU A 214 -7.67 -21.91 -7.38
N TYR A 215 -7.31 -20.93 -8.22
CA TYR A 215 -6.98 -19.57 -7.78
C TYR A 215 -8.20 -18.85 -7.21
N LEU A 216 -9.38 -19.06 -7.79
CA LEU A 216 -10.62 -18.55 -7.24
C LEU A 216 -10.88 -19.12 -5.84
N LEU A 217 -10.78 -20.45 -5.69
CA LEU A 217 -10.96 -21.12 -4.40
C LEU A 217 -9.92 -20.66 -3.37
N LEU A 218 -8.65 -20.56 -3.76
CA LEU A 218 -7.57 -20.08 -2.90
C LEU A 218 -7.83 -18.63 -2.44
N THR A 219 -8.28 -17.77 -3.35
CA THR A 219 -8.62 -16.37 -3.05
C THR A 219 -9.79 -16.29 -2.09
N VAL A 220 -10.89 -16.99 -2.37
CA VAL A 220 -12.08 -17.02 -1.48
C VAL A 220 -11.73 -17.62 -0.12
N TYR A 221 -10.97 -18.70 -0.08
CA TYR A 221 -10.50 -19.31 1.16
C TYR A 221 -9.64 -18.34 1.98
N SER A 222 -8.65 -17.71 1.35
CA SER A 222 -7.78 -16.73 2.01
C SER A 222 -8.58 -15.55 2.55
N MET A 223 -9.48 -14.99 1.75
CA MET A 223 -10.35 -13.89 2.16
C MET A 223 -11.27 -14.30 3.32
N ARG A 224 -11.95 -15.45 3.24
CA ARG A 224 -12.81 -15.94 4.34
C ARG A 224 -12.01 -16.24 5.62
N ARG A 225 -10.82 -16.82 5.49
CA ARG A 225 -9.94 -17.10 6.63
C ARG A 225 -9.47 -15.81 7.29
N HIS A 226 -9.19 -14.78 6.49
CA HIS A 226 -8.82 -13.46 7.01
C HIS A 226 -10.01 -12.76 7.66
N THR A 227 -11.17 -12.68 7.01
CA THR A 227 -12.40 -12.09 7.55
C THR A 227 -12.86 -12.77 8.84
N SER A 228 -12.75 -14.09 8.95
CA SER A 228 -13.08 -14.80 10.21
C SER A 228 -12.10 -14.56 11.36
N LYS A 229 -10.84 -14.20 11.06
CA LYS A 229 -9.85 -13.81 12.08
C LYS A 229 -9.97 -12.34 12.49
N MET A 230 -10.63 -11.51 11.67
CA MET A 230 -11.07 -10.17 12.06
C MET A 230 -12.26 -10.29 13.01
N ARG A 231 -12.03 -10.88 14.19
CA ARG A 231 -13.04 -10.89 15.24
C ARG A 231 -13.06 -9.49 15.81
N TYR A 232 -14.05 -8.72 15.37
CA TYR A 232 -14.46 -7.45 15.96
C TYR A 232 -14.51 -7.66 17.48
N LYS A 233 -13.52 -7.11 18.19
CA LYS A 233 -13.71 -6.82 19.60
C LYS A 233 -14.71 -5.68 19.56
N GLU A 234 -15.98 -5.97 19.83
CA GLU A 234 -16.84 -4.95 20.41
C GLU A 234 -16.01 -4.38 21.55
N ASP A 235 -15.52 -3.15 21.37
CA ASP A 235 -15.17 -2.37 22.54
C ASP A 235 -16.46 -2.39 23.36
N ASP A 236 -16.39 -3.07 24.49
CA ASP A 236 -17.40 -3.28 25.53
C ASP A 236 -17.79 -1.94 26.22
N LEU A 237 -17.67 -0.85 25.46
CA LEU A 237 -18.27 0.42 25.72
C LEU A 237 -19.70 0.30 25.22
N VAL A 238 -20.58 -0.12 26.12
CA VAL A 238 -21.98 0.34 26.11
C VAL A 238 -21.91 1.87 26.10
N LYS A 239 -21.80 2.46 24.90
CA LYS A 239 -21.66 3.90 24.73
C LYS A 239 -22.98 4.50 25.17
N ARG A 240 -22.98 5.18 26.32
CA ARG A 240 -24.09 5.97 26.87
C ARG A 240 -24.43 7.20 26.02
N THR A 241 -24.01 7.23 24.75
CA THR A 241 -24.10 8.37 23.86
C THR A 241 -24.78 7.91 22.58
N LEU A 242 -25.99 8.42 22.36
CA LEU A 242 -26.77 8.17 21.16
C LEU A 242 -26.64 9.37 20.23
N PHE A 243 -26.32 9.11 18.96
CA PHE A 243 -26.40 10.12 17.91
C PHE A 243 -27.81 10.09 17.31
N ILE A 244 -28.56 11.17 17.48
CA ILE A 244 -29.96 11.27 17.08
C ILE A 244 -30.05 12.24 15.90
N ASN A 245 -30.58 11.75 14.78
CA ASN A 245 -30.74 12.52 13.56
C ASN A 245 -32.23 12.83 13.30
N GLY A 246 -32.52 13.88 12.53
CA GLY A 246 -33.88 14.25 12.15
C GLY A 246 -34.66 15.09 13.18
N ILE A 247 -33.97 15.74 14.11
CA ILE A 247 -34.61 16.69 15.03
C ILE A 247 -35.11 17.91 14.23
N SER A 248 -36.34 18.34 14.52
CA SER A 248 -36.93 19.54 13.90
C SER A 248 -36.03 20.76 14.10
N LYS A 249 -35.83 21.57 13.05
CA LYS A 249 -34.98 22.78 13.10
C LYS A 249 -35.44 23.82 14.13
N TYR A 250 -36.70 23.74 14.56
CA TYR A 250 -37.32 24.64 15.53
C TYR A 250 -37.45 24.01 16.94
N ALA A 251 -36.89 22.82 17.15
CA ALA A 251 -36.93 22.18 18.45
C ALA A 251 -35.96 22.87 19.42
N GLU A 252 -36.48 23.34 20.55
CA GLU A 252 -35.66 23.91 21.62
C GLU A 252 -34.99 22.81 22.45
N SER A 253 -33.77 23.08 22.92
CA SER A 253 -32.98 22.15 23.75
C SER A 253 -33.74 21.68 24.99
N GLU A 254 -34.54 22.55 25.61
CA GLU A 254 -35.36 22.20 26.80
C GLU A 254 -36.47 21.21 26.48
N LYS A 255 -37.14 21.34 25.33
CA LYS A 255 -38.19 20.40 24.90
C LYS A 255 -37.62 19.03 24.59
N ILE A 256 -36.42 18.98 24.02
CA ILE A 256 -35.71 17.74 23.73
C ILE A 256 -35.31 17.04 25.04
N LYS A 257 -34.72 17.77 26.00
CA LYS A 257 -34.37 17.22 27.32
C LYS A 257 -35.60 16.68 28.06
N LYS A 258 -36.66 17.48 28.13
CA LYS A 258 -37.92 17.10 28.78
C LYS A 258 -38.53 15.84 28.15
N HIS A 259 -38.49 15.73 26.81
CA HIS A 259 -38.97 14.53 26.12
C HIS A 259 -38.17 13.28 26.51
N PHE A 260 -36.85 13.38 26.64
CA PHE A 260 -36.03 12.25 27.10
C PHE A 260 -36.27 11.90 28.57
N GLU A 261 -36.52 12.88 29.45
CA GLU A 261 -36.88 12.66 30.87
C GLU A 261 -38.27 12.04 31.06
N GLU A 262 -39.22 12.32 30.17
CA GLU A 262 -40.58 11.76 30.23
C GLU A 262 -40.66 10.35 29.60
N ALA A 263 -39.83 10.07 28.60
CA ALA A 263 -39.91 8.83 27.81
C ALA A 263 -39.04 7.68 28.36
N TYR A 264 -38.01 7.96 29.15
CA TYR A 264 -37.04 6.99 29.68
C TYR A 264 -36.70 7.28 31.15
#